data_AF-A0A8S3HUB9-F1
#
_entry.id   AF-A0A8S3HUB9-F1
#
_cell.length_a   1.000
_cell.length_b   1.000
_cell.length_c   1.000
_cell.angle_alpha   90.00
_cell.angle_beta   90.00
_cell.angle_gamma   90.00
#
_symmetry.space_group_name_H-M   'P 1'
#
loop_
_entity.id
_entity.type
_entity.pdbx_description
1 polymer ?
#
loop_
_entity_poly.entity_id
_entity_poly.type
_entity_poly.pdbx_seq_one_letter_code
_entity_poly.pdbx_strand_id
1 'polypeptide(L)'
;MASSSTTVIVSGHNAQWEWEGDKGIWQQYEINIQQEISQAFDAGNKEVDIKVSDEMSMTIKFDDMVQVNKKTKFMRRIRVCLELKDENGFYGYEWQDQNKKWEAYAVDVMIKIADAINADQTSVSVTCQNRSYDIDLKKLIQTNTSTKVTRKIHRVKSMAKIPSITPKTSNKRTLENDEEPSESTPKKRAVSASSGSEKTSVRTVTTIAGQAPVDAECKNLLGKVHV
;
A
#
# COMPACT_ATOMS: atom_id res chain seq x y z
N MET A 1 -16.34 31.42 -12.95
CA MET A 1 -15.22 30.96 -12.11
C MET A 1 -14.81 29.60 -12.62
N ALA A 2 -13.59 29.46 -13.14
CA ALA A 2 -13.09 28.17 -13.57
C ALA A 2 -12.91 27.30 -12.32
N SER A 3 -13.61 26.16 -12.28
CA SER A 3 -13.32 25.11 -11.31
C SER A 3 -11.96 24.54 -11.69
N SER A 4 -10.89 25.05 -11.06
CA SER A 4 -9.55 24.51 -11.24
C SER A 4 -9.57 23.06 -10.75
N SER A 5 -9.70 22.10 -11.67
CA SER A 5 -9.40 20.70 -11.38
C SER A 5 -7.98 20.66 -10.84
N THR A 6 -7.87 20.51 -9.52
CA THR A 6 -6.58 20.52 -8.82
C THR A 6 -5.99 19.14 -9.02
N THR A 7 -5.36 18.93 -10.17
CA THR A 7 -4.70 17.69 -10.51
C THR A 7 -3.35 17.63 -9.81
N VAL A 8 -3.05 16.51 -9.17
CA VAL A 8 -1.73 16.24 -8.59
C VAL A 8 -0.81 15.78 -9.72
N ILE A 9 0.40 16.34 -9.77
CA ILE A 9 1.40 15.98 -10.77
C ILE A 9 2.65 15.52 -10.04
N VAL A 10 3.25 14.41 -10.49
CA VAL A 10 4.59 13.96 -10.08
C VAL A 10 5.43 13.77 -11.33
N SER A 11 6.57 14.45 -11.41
CA SER A 11 7.51 14.37 -12.54
C SER A 11 6.84 14.51 -13.92
N GLY A 12 5.81 15.37 -14.04
CA GLY A 12 5.08 15.62 -15.29
C GLY A 12 3.88 14.70 -15.56
N HIS A 13 3.59 13.73 -14.71
CA HIS A 13 2.44 12.82 -14.85
C HIS A 13 1.34 13.15 -13.85
N ASN A 14 0.08 13.12 -14.30
CA ASN A 14 -1.07 13.16 -13.41
C ASN A 14 -1.03 11.95 -12.48
N ALA A 15 -1.12 12.19 -11.18
CA ALA A 15 -0.88 11.20 -10.15
C ALA A 15 -2.02 11.12 -9.14
N GLN A 16 -2.15 9.94 -8.55
CA GLN A 16 -2.96 9.70 -7.37
C GLN A 16 -2.15 8.89 -6.37
N TRP A 17 -1.96 9.45 -5.18
CA TRP A 17 -1.30 8.73 -4.09
C TRP A 17 -2.31 8.03 -3.21
N GLU A 18 -1.98 6.80 -2.83
CA GLU A 18 -2.84 5.94 -2.05
C GLU A 18 -2.09 5.25 -0.93
N TRP A 19 -2.81 4.89 0.12
CA TRP A 19 -2.31 4.08 1.22
C TRP A 19 -3.25 2.92 1.50
N GLU A 20 -2.68 1.81 1.96
CA GLU A 20 -3.45 0.61 2.26
C GLU A 20 -4.11 0.72 3.64
N GLY A 21 -5.43 0.90 3.63
CA GLY A 21 -6.29 0.92 4.79
C GLY A 21 -6.56 -0.46 5.38
N ASP A 22 -7.56 -0.51 6.26
CA ASP A 22 -7.96 -1.77 6.88
C ASP A 22 -8.53 -2.73 5.84
N LYS A 23 -8.34 -4.04 6.06
CA LYS A 23 -8.81 -5.12 5.17
C LYS A 23 -8.23 -5.04 3.74
N GLY A 24 -7.08 -4.39 3.56
CA GLY A 24 -6.44 -4.25 2.25
C GLY A 24 -7.13 -3.26 1.31
N ILE A 25 -7.98 -2.39 1.86
CA ILE A 25 -8.71 -1.39 1.06
C ILE A 25 -7.80 -0.17 0.87
N TRP A 26 -7.45 0.12 -0.38
CA TRP A 26 -6.70 1.31 -0.75
C TRP A 26 -7.54 2.59 -0.60
N GLN A 27 -6.95 3.60 0.02
CA GLN A 27 -7.55 4.91 0.27
C GLN A 27 -6.69 6.00 -0.34
N GLN A 28 -7.35 7.00 -0.93
CA GLN A 28 -6.66 8.14 -1.53
C GLN A 28 -6.27 9.12 -0.42
N TYR A 29 -5.08 9.69 -0.50
CA TYR A 29 -4.71 10.80 0.37
C TYR A 29 -5.51 12.07 0.03
N GLU A 30 -5.67 12.98 1.00
CA GLU A 30 -6.21 14.30 0.71
C GLU A 30 -5.33 15.07 -0.28
N ILE A 31 -5.94 15.96 -1.07
CA ILE A 31 -5.26 16.65 -2.18
C ILE A 31 -3.98 17.39 -1.74
N ASN A 32 -4.02 18.09 -0.60
CA ASN A 32 -2.87 18.84 -0.09
C ASN A 32 -1.70 17.90 0.28
N ILE A 33 -2.01 16.75 0.87
CA ILE A 33 -1.02 15.73 1.22
C ILE A 33 -0.43 15.11 -0.05
N GLN A 34 -1.26 14.82 -1.06
CA GLN A 34 -0.76 14.30 -2.33
C GLN A 34 0.20 15.27 -3.03
N GLN A 35 -0.09 16.57 -2.97
CA GLN A 35 0.80 17.62 -3.50
C GLN A 35 2.12 17.68 -2.73
N GLU A 36 2.07 17.65 -1.39
CA GLU A 36 3.26 17.64 -0.54
C GLU A 36 4.17 16.42 -0.83
N ILE A 37 3.57 15.23 -0.96
CA ILE A 37 4.29 14.01 -1.31
C ILE A 37 4.95 14.13 -2.68
N SER A 38 4.21 14.62 -3.69
CA SER A 38 4.73 14.74 -5.06
C SER A 38 5.85 15.78 -5.16
N GLN A 39 5.69 16.93 -4.50
CA GLN A 39 6.71 17.98 -4.45
C GLN A 39 7.99 17.50 -3.77
N ALA A 40 7.88 16.76 -2.67
CA ALA A 40 9.04 16.21 -1.99
C ALA A 40 9.79 15.19 -2.86
N PHE A 41 9.06 14.34 -3.58
CA PHE A 41 9.66 13.41 -4.52
C PHE A 41 10.37 14.14 -5.67
N ASP A 42 9.71 15.12 -6.30
CA ASP A 42 10.28 15.91 -7.40
C ASP A 42 11.48 16.76 -6.96
N ALA A 43 11.56 17.13 -5.68
CA ALA A 43 12.73 17.76 -5.06
C ALA A 43 13.91 16.79 -4.83
N GLY A 44 13.74 15.49 -5.09
CA GLY A 44 14.75 14.46 -4.90
C GLY A 44 14.87 13.95 -3.46
N ASN A 45 13.88 14.23 -2.61
CA ASN A 45 13.88 13.70 -1.24
C ASN A 45 13.59 12.19 -1.25
N LYS A 46 14.19 11.45 -0.32
CA LYS A 46 13.93 10.02 -0.11
C LYS A 46 12.74 9.74 0.80
N GLU A 47 12.39 10.71 1.62
CA GLU A 47 11.26 10.66 2.54
C GLU A 47 10.65 12.05 2.75
N VAL A 48 9.41 12.09 3.23
CA VAL A 48 8.71 13.31 3.61
C VAL A 48 7.81 13.06 4.81
N ASP A 49 7.81 13.99 5.75
CA ASP A 49 6.91 13.97 6.89
C ASP A 49 5.61 14.70 6.54
N ILE A 50 4.49 13.98 6.57
CA ILE A 50 3.16 14.52 6.34
C ILE A 50 2.38 14.63 7.65
N LYS A 51 1.54 15.66 7.76
CA LYS A 51 0.63 15.85 8.89
C LYS A 51 -0.80 15.49 8.46
N VAL A 52 -1.31 14.36 8.94
CA VAL A 52 -2.67 13.88 8.63
C VAL A 52 -3.72 14.55 9.54
N SER A 53 -3.35 14.84 10.79
CA SER A 53 -4.14 15.66 11.72
C SER A 53 -3.23 16.30 12.75
N ASP A 54 -3.78 17.14 13.64
CA ASP A 54 -3.01 17.76 14.73
C ASP A 54 -2.27 16.76 15.62
N GLU A 55 -2.81 15.56 15.78
CA GLU A 55 -2.24 14.53 16.63
C GLU A 55 -1.54 13.41 15.84
N MET A 56 -1.67 13.38 14.51
CA MET A 56 -1.20 12.29 13.66
C MET A 56 -0.29 12.79 12.54
N SER A 57 0.97 12.38 12.61
CA SER A 57 1.96 12.57 11.56
C SER A 57 2.56 11.25 11.12
N MET A 58 2.92 11.19 9.83
CA MET A 58 3.47 10.00 9.20
C MET A 58 4.70 10.40 8.37
N THR A 59 5.67 9.51 8.29
CA THR A 59 6.80 9.63 7.37
C THR A 59 6.54 8.74 6.17
N ILE A 60 6.48 9.33 4.99
CA ILE A 60 6.44 8.62 3.71
C ILE A 60 7.86 8.29 3.31
N LYS A 61 8.15 7.02 3.01
CA LYS A 61 9.44 6.54 2.52
C LYS A 61 9.29 6.04 1.09
N PHE A 62 9.93 6.72 0.14
CA PHE A 62 9.75 6.45 -1.29
C PHE A 62 10.43 5.15 -1.73
N ASP A 63 11.60 4.83 -1.19
CA ASP A 63 12.34 3.60 -1.56
C ASP A 63 11.59 2.32 -1.15
N ASP A 64 10.92 2.38 0.01
CA ASP A 64 10.20 1.25 0.59
C ASP A 64 8.71 1.23 0.19
N MET A 65 8.21 2.32 -0.39
CA MET A 65 6.78 2.55 -0.66
C MET A 65 5.90 2.26 0.57
N VAL A 66 6.28 2.85 1.72
CA VAL A 66 5.49 2.78 2.96
C VAL A 66 5.25 4.15 3.60
N GLN A 67 4.16 4.26 4.35
CA GLN A 67 3.95 5.28 5.35
C GLN A 67 4.27 4.71 6.74
N VAL A 68 4.90 5.50 7.60
CA VAL A 68 5.26 5.12 8.97
C VAL A 68 4.66 6.11 9.96
N ASN A 69 3.80 5.67 10.85
CA ASN A 69 3.27 6.53 11.92
C ASN A 69 4.42 6.96 12.86
N LYS A 70 4.63 8.26 13.05
CA LYS A 70 5.78 8.75 13.83
C LYS A 70 5.73 8.37 15.31
N LYS A 71 4.53 8.24 15.88
CA LYS A 71 4.31 7.86 17.29
C LYS A 71 4.36 6.35 17.49
N THR A 72 3.55 5.59 16.76
CA THR A 72 3.39 4.14 17.00
C THR A 72 4.38 3.29 16.23
N LYS A 73 5.09 3.86 15.25
CA LYS A 73 5.95 3.16 14.27
C LYS A 73 5.21 2.13 13.42
N PHE A 74 3.87 2.13 13.47
CA PHE A 74 3.06 1.28 12.61
C PHE A 74 3.22 1.67 11.14
N MET A 75 3.39 0.68 10.28
CA MET A 75 3.66 0.86 8.85
C MET A 75 2.48 0.41 8.01
N ARG A 76 2.20 1.14 6.93
CA ARG A 76 1.24 0.73 5.89
C ARG A 76 1.87 0.93 4.52
N ARG A 77 1.48 0.10 3.56
CA ARG A 77 1.92 0.26 2.16
C ARG A 77 1.32 1.52 1.57
N ILE A 78 2.08 2.13 0.67
CA ILE A 78 1.61 3.20 -0.20
C ILE A 78 1.85 2.83 -1.64
N ARG A 79 1.17 3.52 -2.55
CA ARG A 79 1.46 3.44 -3.98
C ARG A 79 1.13 4.76 -4.66
N VAL A 80 1.79 4.98 -5.79
CA VAL A 80 1.40 6.00 -6.75
C VAL A 80 0.70 5.32 -7.93
N CYS A 81 -0.40 5.89 -8.36
CA CYS A 81 -1.10 5.49 -9.58
C CYS A 81 -1.05 6.67 -10.56
N LEU A 82 -0.69 6.41 -11.82
CA LEU A 82 -0.54 7.44 -12.84
C LEU A 82 -1.62 7.32 -13.91
N GLU A 83 -2.00 8.44 -14.50
CA GLU A 83 -2.80 8.44 -15.73
C GLU A 83 -1.93 8.02 -16.92
N LEU A 84 -2.44 7.13 -17.76
CA LEU A 84 -1.73 6.54 -18.90
C LEU A 84 -2.48 6.87 -20.19
N LYS A 85 -1.74 7.12 -21.29
CA LYS A 85 -2.25 7.64 -22.57
C LYS A 85 -3.50 6.94 -23.14
N ASP A 86 -3.64 5.63 -22.96
CA ASP A 86 -4.75 4.85 -23.51
C ASP A 86 -5.76 4.36 -22.46
N GLU A 87 -5.69 4.90 -21.25
CA GLU A 87 -6.43 4.38 -20.11
C GLU A 87 -7.22 5.48 -19.42
N ASN A 88 -8.50 5.22 -19.18
CA ASN A 88 -9.33 6.14 -18.40
C ASN A 88 -9.14 5.90 -16.90
N GLY A 89 -8.46 6.82 -16.23
CA GLY A 89 -8.22 6.83 -14.78
C GLY A 89 -6.76 6.55 -14.39
N PHE A 90 -6.53 6.35 -13.10
CA PHE A 90 -5.19 6.13 -12.54
C PHE A 90 -4.88 4.65 -12.41
N TYR A 91 -3.65 4.26 -12.77
CA TYR A 91 -3.18 2.88 -12.70
C TYR A 91 -1.86 2.78 -11.95
N GLY A 92 -1.78 1.81 -11.04
CA GLY A 92 -0.55 1.40 -10.38
C GLY A 92 -0.03 0.09 -10.95
N TYR A 93 1.26 -0.15 -10.80
CA TYR A 93 1.89 -1.42 -11.12
C TYR A 93 2.51 -2.02 -9.85
N GLU A 94 2.33 -3.33 -9.68
CA GLU A 94 2.86 -4.09 -8.55
C GLU A 94 3.57 -5.35 -9.08
N TRP A 95 4.61 -5.79 -8.38
CA TRP A 95 5.36 -7.01 -8.67
C TRP A 95 5.19 -8.02 -7.56
N GLN A 96 5.20 -9.31 -7.92
CA GLN A 96 5.01 -10.40 -6.97
C GLN A 96 6.36 -10.83 -6.37
N ASP A 97 6.46 -10.81 -5.05
CA ASP A 97 7.62 -11.27 -4.31
C ASP A 97 7.69 -12.80 -4.21
N GLN A 98 8.76 -13.30 -3.58
CA GLN A 98 8.97 -14.75 -3.37
C GLN A 98 7.89 -15.38 -2.48
N ASN A 99 7.23 -14.60 -1.63
CA ASN A 99 6.14 -15.03 -0.75
C ASN A 99 4.76 -14.92 -1.42
N LYS A 100 4.70 -14.64 -2.73
CA LYS A 100 3.49 -14.40 -3.51
C LYS A 100 2.72 -13.14 -3.10
N LYS A 101 3.33 -12.25 -2.31
CA LYS A 101 2.79 -10.93 -1.95
C LYS A 101 3.07 -9.95 -3.07
N TRP A 102 2.14 -9.05 -3.31
CA TRP A 102 2.30 -7.96 -4.27
C TRP A 102 2.92 -6.74 -3.59
N GLU A 103 3.92 -6.16 -4.23
CA GLU A 103 4.57 -4.93 -3.78
C GLU A 103 4.51 -3.88 -4.87
N ALA A 104 4.19 -2.64 -4.49
CA ALA A 104 4.16 -1.53 -5.42
C ALA A 104 5.56 -1.25 -5.96
N TYR A 105 5.65 -0.86 -7.23
CA TYR A 105 6.89 -0.30 -7.72
C TYR A 105 7.20 1.05 -7.07
N ALA A 106 8.49 1.33 -6.91
CA ALA A 106 8.96 2.65 -6.56
C ALA A 106 8.52 3.69 -7.59
N VAL A 107 8.46 4.95 -7.16
CA VAL A 107 7.90 6.06 -7.94
C VAL A 107 8.65 6.26 -9.26
N ASP A 108 9.98 6.19 -9.24
CA ASP A 108 10.85 6.34 -10.40
C ASP A 108 10.62 5.23 -11.45
N VAL A 109 10.39 4.00 -10.99
CA VAL A 109 10.04 2.86 -11.84
C VAL A 109 8.64 3.06 -12.44
N MET A 110 7.68 3.56 -11.66
CA MET A 110 6.33 3.83 -12.15
C MET A 110 6.32 4.93 -13.22
N ILE A 111 7.12 5.99 -13.07
CA ILE A 111 7.32 7.04 -14.08
C ILE A 111 7.87 6.43 -15.38
N LYS A 112 8.94 5.62 -15.30
CA LYS A 112 9.50 4.94 -16.48
C LYS A 112 8.50 4.01 -17.18
N ILE A 113 7.66 3.32 -16.42
CA ILE A 113 6.57 2.52 -16.98
C ILE A 113 5.57 3.42 -17.71
N ALA A 114 5.17 4.55 -17.13
CA ALA A 114 4.24 5.49 -17.75
C ALA A 114 4.82 6.12 -19.03
N ASP A 115 6.07 6.54 -19.01
CA ASP A 115 6.78 7.05 -20.19
C ASP A 115 6.83 6.02 -21.32
N ALA A 116 7.19 4.77 -21.00
CA ALA A 116 7.23 3.68 -21.96
C ALA A 116 5.85 3.43 -22.58
N ILE A 117 4.78 3.41 -21.79
CA ILE A 117 3.41 3.24 -22.28
C ILE A 117 3.00 4.41 -23.16
N ASN A 118 3.26 5.66 -22.74
CA ASN A 118 2.91 6.85 -23.51
C ASN A 118 3.66 6.91 -24.86
N ALA A 119 4.87 6.35 -24.90
CA ALA A 119 5.69 6.19 -26.10
C ALA A 119 5.40 4.89 -26.90
N ASP A 120 4.31 4.18 -26.59
CA ASP A 120 3.89 2.93 -27.25
C ASP A 120 4.95 1.81 -27.21
N GLN A 121 5.85 1.84 -26.22
CA GLN A 121 6.86 0.83 -26.00
C GLN A 121 6.27 -0.42 -25.32
N THR A 122 6.88 -1.57 -25.61
CA THR A 122 6.41 -2.86 -25.09
C THR A 122 7.20 -3.35 -23.88
N SER A 123 8.30 -2.68 -23.56
CA SER A 123 9.19 -3.06 -22.47
C SER A 123 10.00 -1.86 -21.99
N VAL A 124 10.42 -1.89 -20.74
CA VAL A 124 11.25 -0.86 -20.13
C VAL A 124 12.34 -1.47 -19.25
N SER A 125 13.56 -0.96 -19.35
CA SER A 125 14.67 -1.36 -18.49
C SER A 125 14.75 -0.43 -17.29
N VAL A 126 14.76 -1.00 -16.08
CA VAL A 126 14.75 -0.25 -14.83
C VAL A 126 15.82 -0.76 -13.89
N THR A 127 16.29 0.11 -13.00
CA THR A 127 17.23 -0.26 -11.93
C THR A 127 16.56 0.01 -10.59
N CYS A 128 16.53 -0.99 -9.72
CA CYS A 128 16.00 -0.89 -8.37
C CYS A 128 16.99 -1.56 -7.41
N GLN A 129 17.39 -0.85 -6.35
CA GLN A 129 18.34 -1.34 -5.33
C GLN A 129 19.61 -1.97 -5.94
N ASN A 130 20.23 -1.27 -6.90
CA ASN A 130 21.44 -1.68 -7.61
C ASN A 130 21.29 -2.97 -8.44
N ARG A 131 20.07 -3.35 -8.79
CA ARG A 131 19.78 -4.48 -9.69
C ARG A 131 19.00 -3.99 -10.88
N SER A 132 19.38 -4.47 -12.07
CA SER A 132 18.73 -4.10 -13.33
C SER A 132 17.73 -5.16 -13.76
N TYR A 133 16.56 -4.70 -14.18
CA TYR A 133 15.45 -5.52 -14.60
C TYR A 133 14.91 -5.04 -15.93
N ASP A 134 14.48 -5.99 -16.77
CA ASP A 134 13.66 -5.72 -17.94
C ASP A 134 12.21 -6.04 -17.61
N ILE A 135 11.33 -5.05 -17.76
CA ILE A 135 9.89 -5.18 -17.58
C ILE A 135 9.27 -5.34 -18.96
N ASP A 136 8.63 -6.48 -19.21
CA ASP A 136 7.79 -6.72 -20.39
C ASP A 136 6.35 -6.29 -20.06
N LEU A 137 5.91 -5.17 -20.66
CA LEU A 137 4.61 -4.55 -20.40
C LEU A 137 3.45 -5.34 -21.04
N LYS A 138 3.73 -6.15 -22.07
CA LYS A 138 2.72 -7.00 -22.71
C LYS A 138 2.51 -8.31 -21.96
N LYS A 139 3.60 -8.94 -21.52
CA LYS A 139 3.55 -10.19 -20.75
C LYS A 139 3.28 -9.98 -19.27
N LEU A 140 3.44 -8.74 -18.78
CA LEU A 140 3.39 -8.38 -17.37
C LEU A 140 4.36 -9.23 -16.54
N ILE A 141 5.63 -9.22 -16.95
CA ILE A 141 6.73 -9.94 -16.29
C ILE A 141 7.93 -9.02 -16.13
N GLN A 142 8.53 -9.05 -14.95
CA GLN A 142 9.84 -8.46 -14.65
C GLN A 142 10.89 -9.56 -14.77
N THR A 143 12.02 -9.29 -15.42
CA THR A 143 13.14 -10.22 -15.54
C THR A 143 14.42 -9.58 -15.00
N ASN A 144 15.08 -10.21 -14.03
CA ASN A 144 16.40 -9.77 -13.59
C ASN A 144 17.41 -9.99 -14.73
N THR A 145 18.09 -8.93 -15.15
CA THR A 145 19.01 -8.98 -16.31
C THR A 145 20.23 -9.87 -16.07
N SER A 146 20.68 -9.98 -14.82
CA SER A 146 21.85 -10.78 -14.42
C SER A 146 21.47 -12.24 -14.14
N THR A 147 20.44 -12.48 -13.32
CA THR A 147 20.08 -13.84 -12.87
C THR A 147 19.06 -14.54 -13.77
N LYS A 148 18.41 -13.81 -14.69
CA LYS A 148 17.30 -14.27 -15.53
C LYS A 148 16.06 -14.76 -14.78
N VAL A 149 16.01 -14.56 -13.45
CA VAL A 149 14.82 -14.83 -12.64
C VAL A 149 13.70 -13.89 -13.05
N THR A 150 12.51 -14.45 -13.23
CA THR A 150 11.31 -13.71 -13.61
C THR A 150 10.32 -13.60 -12.45
N ARG A 151 9.62 -12.47 -12.37
CA ARG A 151 8.55 -12.22 -11.39
C ARG A 151 7.31 -11.71 -12.13
N LYS A 152 6.14 -12.08 -11.64
CA LYS A 152 4.87 -11.61 -12.21
C LYS A 152 4.67 -10.14 -11.87
N ILE A 153 4.07 -9.42 -12.80
CA ILE A 153 3.60 -8.06 -12.62
C ILE A 153 2.08 -8.08 -12.76
N HIS A 154 1.40 -7.18 -12.07
CA HIS A 154 0.04 -6.83 -12.46
C HIS A 154 -0.17 -5.32 -12.45
N ARG A 155 -1.08 -4.92 -13.32
CA ARG A 155 -1.59 -3.57 -13.41
C ARG A 155 -2.88 -3.46 -12.58
N VAL A 156 -2.98 -2.44 -11.73
CA VAL A 156 -4.14 -2.21 -10.87
C VAL A 156 -4.79 -0.89 -11.23
N LYS A 157 -6.06 -0.92 -11.60
CA LYS A 157 -6.86 0.31 -11.73
C LYS A 157 -7.19 0.84 -10.33
N SER A 158 -6.94 2.13 -10.13
CA SER A 158 -7.34 2.79 -8.90
C SER A 158 -8.87 2.83 -8.75
N MET A 159 -9.33 2.46 -7.56
CA MET A 159 -10.69 2.68 -7.09
C MET A 159 -10.71 3.38 -5.73
N ALA A 160 -9.56 3.92 -5.31
CA ALA A 160 -9.41 4.51 -4.00
C ALA A 160 -10.24 5.78 -3.90
N LYS A 161 -10.81 5.99 -2.71
CA LYS A 161 -11.59 7.18 -2.39
C LYS A 161 -10.90 7.91 -1.25
N ILE A 162 -11.08 9.23 -1.21
CA ILE A 162 -10.69 10.01 -0.04
C ILE A 162 -11.53 9.51 1.15
N PRO A 163 -10.91 9.13 2.28
CA PRO A 163 -11.66 8.71 3.45
C PRO A 163 -12.61 9.82 3.91
N SER A 164 -13.89 9.49 4.02
CA SER A 164 -14.84 10.38 4.68
C SER A 164 -14.53 10.39 6.17
N ILE A 165 -13.89 11.46 6.65
CA ILE A 165 -13.72 11.72 8.08
C ILE A 165 -15.09 12.12 8.63
N THR A 166 -15.97 11.15 8.87
CA THR A 166 -17.13 11.39 9.74
C THR A 166 -16.63 11.37 11.19
N PRO A 167 -16.78 12.47 11.95
CA PRO A 167 -16.46 12.44 13.37
C PRO A 167 -17.34 11.37 14.02
N LYS A 168 -16.70 10.36 14.62
CA LYS A 168 -17.38 9.39 15.46
C LYS A 168 -17.86 10.12 16.70
N THR A 169 -19.08 10.66 16.64
CA THR A 169 -19.81 11.10 17.83
C THR A 169 -19.89 9.91 18.77
N SER A 170 -19.15 10.01 19.86
CA SER A 170 -19.21 9.17 21.05
C SER A 170 -20.66 8.82 21.38
N ASN A 171 -20.99 7.53 21.36
CA ASN A 171 -22.27 7.02 21.81
C ASN A 171 -22.56 7.51 23.23
N LYS A 172 -23.43 8.52 23.34
CA LYS A 172 -24.18 8.82 24.54
C LYS A 172 -25.18 7.67 24.71
N ARG A 173 -24.97 6.84 25.75
CA ARG A 173 -25.97 5.88 26.21
C ARG A 173 -27.25 6.63 26.51
N THR A 174 -28.31 6.35 25.77
CA THR A 174 -29.68 6.62 26.21
C THR A 174 -30.17 5.37 26.91
N LEU A 175 -30.39 5.52 28.22
CA LEU A 175 -31.19 4.63 29.03
C LEU A 175 -32.64 4.87 28.62
N GLU A 176 -33.32 3.82 28.15
CA GLU A 176 -34.78 3.77 28.20
C GLU A 176 -35.18 2.57 29.07
N ASN A 177 -36.11 2.90 29.94
CA ASN A 177 -36.58 2.20 31.11
C ASN A 177 -37.98 1.74 30.75
N ASP A 178 -38.27 0.44 30.82
CA ASP A 178 -39.63 -0.08 30.83
C ASP A 178 -39.72 -1.16 31.92
N GLU A 179 -40.36 -0.78 33.03
CA GLU A 179 -40.89 -1.63 34.11
C GLU A 179 -42.27 -2.15 33.67
N GLU A 180 -42.49 -3.47 33.57
CA GLU A 180 -43.18 -4.38 34.53
C GLU A 180 -44.62 -4.76 34.06
N PRO A 181 -45.32 -5.80 34.61
CA PRO A 181 -44.95 -6.77 35.67
C PRO A 181 -45.32 -8.28 35.42
N SER A 182 -44.79 -9.12 36.34
CA SER A 182 -45.31 -10.39 36.96
C SER A 182 -45.60 -11.66 36.10
N GLU A 183 -45.48 -12.93 36.52
CA GLU A 183 -45.25 -13.63 37.81
C GLU A 183 -44.87 -15.14 37.59
N SER A 184 -44.12 -15.74 38.53
CA SER A 184 -44.02 -17.19 38.90
C SER A 184 -43.34 -18.19 37.92
N THR A 185 -42.58 -19.25 38.25
CA THR A 185 -42.00 -19.90 39.46
C THR A 185 -40.90 -20.91 38.98
N PRO A 186 -40.07 -21.53 39.87
CA PRO A 186 -38.84 -22.23 39.50
C PRO A 186 -38.94 -23.78 39.48
N LYS A 187 -38.15 -24.48 38.63
CA LYS A 187 -37.39 -25.74 38.95
C LYS A 187 -36.75 -26.48 37.74
N LYS A 188 -35.45 -26.80 37.92
CA LYS A 188 -34.71 -28.08 37.71
C LYS A 188 -34.54 -28.73 36.31
N ARG A 189 -33.24 -28.80 35.94
CA ARG A 189 -32.40 -30.00 35.61
C ARG A 189 -32.60 -30.71 34.24
N ALA A 190 -31.53 -30.71 33.43
CA ALA A 190 -30.87 -31.88 32.79
C ALA A 190 -30.42 -31.66 31.32
N VAL A 191 -29.10 -31.67 31.13
CA VAL A 191 -28.27 -32.29 30.05
C VAL A 191 -28.67 -32.10 28.57
N SER A 192 -27.79 -31.49 27.75
CA SER A 192 -27.00 -32.18 26.69
C SER A 192 -26.36 -31.25 25.63
N ALA A 193 -25.05 -31.49 25.42
CA ALA A 193 -24.28 -31.56 24.18
C ALA A 193 -24.10 -30.39 23.17
N SER A 194 -22.80 -30.18 22.86
CA SER A 194 -22.18 -29.62 21.64
C SER A 194 -22.32 -28.09 21.46
N SER A 195 -21.37 -27.31 20.94
CA SER A 195 -20.09 -27.49 20.23
C SER A 195 -19.33 -26.16 20.47
N GLY A 196 -18.02 -26.14 20.75
CA GLY A 196 -16.99 -26.19 19.73
C GLY A 196 -16.95 -24.91 18.89
N SER A 197 -16.29 -23.84 19.34
CA SER A 197 -15.58 -22.93 18.42
C SER A 197 -14.52 -22.10 19.12
N GLU A 198 -13.42 -21.96 18.41
CA GLU A 198 -12.06 -21.72 18.86
C GLU A 198 -11.79 -20.25 19.14
N LYS A 199 -11.00 -20.01 20.20
CA LYS A 199 -10.35 -18.72 20.42
C LYS A 199 -9.25 -18.55 19.38
N THR A 200 -9.49 -17.73 18.35
CA THR A 200 -8.41 -17.28 17.46
C THR A 200 -7.56 -16.23 18.18
N SER A 201 -6.42 -16.71 18.67
CA SER A 201 -5.32 -15.91 19.19
C SER A 201 -4.70 -15.11 18.02
N VAL A 202 -4.86 -13.79 18.02
CA VAL A 202 -4.10 -12.92 17.11
C VAL A 202 -2.68 -12.81 17.67
N ARG A 203 -1.72 -13.47 17.02
CA ARG A 203 -0.29 -13.37 17.38
C ARG A 203 0.29 -12.07 16.86
N THR A 204 0.73 -11.25 17.80
CA THR A 204 1.62 -10.10 17.66
C THR A 204 2.90 -10.49 16.91
N VAL A 205 3.18 -9.83 15.79
CA VAL A 205 4.53 -9.82 15.19
C VAL A 205 5.17 -8.49 15.57
N THR A 206 6.00 -8.52 16.62
CA THR A 206 6.96 -7.46 16.90
C THR A 206 8.22 -7.80 16.12
N THR A 207 8.36 -7.24 14.92
CA THR A 207 9.65 -7.26 14.21
C THR A 207 10.53 -6.12 14.73
N ILE A 208 11.71 -6.53 15.16
CA ILE A 208 12.78 -5.70 15.71
C ILE A 208 13.35 -4.84 14.57
N ALA A 209 13.80 -3.64 14.93
CA ALA A 209 14.28 -2.60 14.03
C ALA A 209 15.40 -3.06 13.07
N GLY A 210 15.37 -2.50 11.85
CA GLY A 210 16.57 -2.21 11.08
C GLY A 210 17.14 -3.36 10.24
N GLN A 211 16.36 -3.88 9.29
CA GLN A 211 16.88 -4.43 8.03
C GLN A 211 15.70 -4.56 7.06
N ALA A 212 15.78 -3.89 5.91
CA ALA A 212 14.93 -4.21 4.77
C ALA A 212 15.05 -5.72 4.45
N PRO A 213 14.00 -6.38 3.92
CA PRO A 213 14.08 -7.79 3.57
C PRO A 213 15.19 -7.98 2.53
N VAL A 214 16.35 -8.41 3.03
CA VAL A 214 17.50 -8.82 2.24
C VAL A 214 17.06 -9.99 1.38
N ASP A 215 17.06 -9.79 0.06
CA ASP A 215 16.82 -10.85 -0.91
C ASP A 215 17.82 -12.00 -0.66
N ALA A 216 17.29 -13.21 -0.46
CA ALA A 216 18.08 -14.42 -0.23
C ALA A 216 19.01 -14.79 -1.42
N GLU A 217 18.89 -14.11 -2.56
CA GLU A 217 19.69 -14.35 -3.77
C GLU A 217 21.16 -13.87 -3.69
N CYS A 218 21.61 -13.23 -2.60
CA CYS A 218 23.03 -12.92 -2.39
C CYS A 218 23.90 -14.11 -1.91
N LYS A 219 23.40 -15.35 -1.97
CA LYS A 219 24.17 -16.54 -1.55
C LYS A 219 24.81 -17.33 -2.69
N ASN A 220 24.53 -17.02 -3.96
CA ASN A 220 24.96 -17.85 -5.10
C ASN A 220 26.06 -17.26 -5.99
N LEU A 221 26.70 -16.15 -5.61
CA LEU A 221 27.86 -15.60 -6.34
C LEU A 221 29.21 -15.84 -5.65
N LEU A 222 29.24 -16.52 -4.50
CA LEU A 222 30.48 -16.98 -3.86
C LEU A 222 30.70 -18.46 -4.19
N GLY A 223 31.25 -18.75 -5.38
CA GLY A 223 31.58 -20.16 -5.66
C GLY A 223 32.16 -20.54 -7.02
N LYS A 224 32.47 -19.62 -7.94
CA LYS A 224 33.19 -19.97 -9.17
C LYS A 224 34.22 -18.92 -9.57
N VAL A 225 35.30 -18.86 -8.79
CA VAL A 225 36.61 -18.41 -9.29
C VAL A 225 37.60 -19.49 -8.87
N HIS A 226 37.90 -20.39 -9.80
CA HIS A 226 39.08 -21.24 -9.72
C HIS A 226 40.00 -20.71 -10.82
N VAL A 227 41.11 -20.10 -10.41
CA VAL A 227 42.30 -19.86 -11.24
C VAL A 227 43.30 -20.94 -10.86
#